data_AF-A0AAD2HU17-F1
#
_entry.id   AF-A0AAD2HU17-F1
#
_cell.length_a   1.000
_cell.length_b   1.000
_cell.length_c   1.000
_cell.angle_alpha   90.00
_cell.angle_beta   90.00
_cell.angle_gamma   90.00
#
_symmetry.space_group_name_H-M   'P 1'
#
loop_
_entity.id
_entity.type
_entity.pdbx_description
1 polymer ?
#
loop_
_entity_poly.entity_id
_entity_poly.type
_entity_poly.pdbx_seq_one_letter_code
_entity_poly.pdbx_strand_id
1 'polypeptide(L)'
;MKFSRSEGLAVAAYHMFEAGLFSGDASQPYRVDAVGLARLTPGDVARGMQVDDENTLAGLEGRTQLLINLGTALRASPEFFGTDARPGNLVDFLEKESIPSSPSRKVPVAALWHALIIGLQPIWPPARTNLGGESLGDVWPCAALASDADTNVSSTFVPFHKLTGWLTYSLMEPLTSFLGWQFEGVEDMTGLPEYRNGGLLLDLGVLSLKSNPPIPLPRDEKSGRPKLDAGHPAIVEWRAMTVILLDRIHAALRLSLPAPDLTLAQALESATWKGGREIAKTLRGPEGGPPIDLISDGTVF
;
A
#
# COMPACT_ATOMS: atom_id res chain seq x y z
N MET A 1 -14.87 -1.09 22.51
CA MET A 1 -14.21 -2.15 21.73
C MET A 1 -12.74 -1.75 21.60
N LYS A 2 -11.77 -2.65 21.78
CA LYS A 2 -10.34 -2.33 21.62
C LYS A 2 -9.88 -2.84 20.25
N PHE A 3 -9.37 -1.94 19.42
CA PHE A 3 -8.78 -2.26 18.12
C PHE A 3 -7.26 -2.15 18.22
N SER A 4 -6.54 -2.77 17.29
CA SER A 4 -5.08 -2.75 17.24
C SER A 4 -4.60 -2.66 15.80
N ARG A 5 -3.39 -2.14 15.57
CA ARG A 5 -2.72 -2.13 14.26
C ARG A 5 -3.59 -1.47 13.17
N SER A 6 -3.68 -2.09 11.99
CA SER A 6 -4.32 -1.53 10.80
C SER A 6 -5.79 -1.19 11.04
N GLU A 7 -6.52 -2.03 11.77
CA GLU A 7 -7.93 -1.82 12.12
C GLU A 7 -8.09 -0.62 13.07
N GLY A 8 -7.18 -0.46 14.03
CA GLY A 8 -7.16 0.71 14.91
C GLY A 8 -6.89 2.02 14.15
N LEU A 9 -5.94 1.99 13.22
CA LEU A 9 -5.64 3.14 12.35
C LEU A 9 -6.84 3.52 11.48
N ALA A 10 -7.57 2.54 10.93
CA ALA A 10 -8.75 2.79 10.11
C ALA A 10 -9.88 3.46 10.91
N VAL A 11 -10.17 2.95 12.12
CA VAL A 11 -11.21 3.53 12.99
C VAL A 11 -10.83 4.93 13.46
N ALA A 12 -9.56 5.16 13.83
CA ALA A 12 -9.07 6.48 14.18
C ALA A 12 -9.17 7.47 13.01
N ALA A 13 -8.78 7.05 11.80
CA ALA A 13 -8.91 7.87 10.59
C ALA A 13 -10.36 8.22 10.27
N TYR A 14 -11.28 7.27 10.43
CA TYR A 14 -12.72 7.50 10.27
C TYR A 14 -13.24 8.57 11.26
N HIS A 15 -12.91 8.47 12.55
CA HIS A 15 -13.33 9.46 13.53
C HIS A 15 -12.68 10.84 13.32
N MET A 16 -11.43 10.91 12.87
CA MET A 16 -10.81 12.17 12.46
C MET A 16 -11.56 12.82 11.28
N PHE A 17 -12.00 12.00 10.31
CA PHE A 17 -12.81 12.46 9.19
C PHE A 17 -14.18 12.96 9.65
N GLU A 18 -14.91 12.20 10.48
CA GLU A 18 -16.21 12.62 11.04
C GLU A 18 -16.10 13.93 11.85
N ALA A 19 -15.00 14.12 12.56
CA ALA A 19 -14.73 15.34 13.33
C ALA A 19 -14.35 16.55 12.46
N GLY A 20 -14.28 16.40 11.14
CA GLY A 20 -13.94 17.47 10.20
C GLY A 20 -12.47 17.87 10.19
N LEU A 21 -11.59 17.02 10.73
CA LEU A 21 -10.16 17.34 10.87
C LEU A 21 -9.52 17.68 9.52
N PHE A 22 -9.93 16.99 8.45
CA PHE A 22 -9.38 17.13 7.09
C PHE A 22 -10.11 18.16 6.20
N SER A 23 -11.15 18.83 6.71
CA SER A 23 -11.95 19.79 5.93
C SER A 23 -11.46 21.21 6.09
N GLY A 24 -11.17 21.91 5.00
CA GLY A 24 -10.87 23.35 5.02
C GLY A 24 -12.07 24.23 5.40
N ASP A 25 -13.29 23.67 5.45
CA ASP A 25 -14.54 24.38 5.68
C ASP A 25 -15.31 23.76 6.85
N ALA A 26 -15.43 24.50 7.95
CA ALA A 26 -16.13 24.04 9.16
C ALA A 26 -17.63 23.78 8.94
N SER A 27 -18.24 24.34 7.89
CA SER A 27 -19.63 24.06 7.52
C SER A 27 -19.80 22.73 6.76
N GLN A 28 -18.68 22.14 6.31
CA GLN A 28 -18.63 20.90 5.53
C GLN A 28 -17.67 19.90 6.22
N PRO A 29 -18.02 19.35 7.39
CA PRO A 29 -17.09 18.50 8.16
C PRO A 29 -16.67 17.23 7.41
N TYR A 30 -17.55 16.64 6.59
CA TYR A 30 -17.27 15.41 5.84
C TYR A 30 -16.51 15.65 4.52
N ARG A 31 -15.81 16.77 4.41
CA ARG A 31 -14.96 17.10 3.27
C ARG A 31 -13.51 16.80 3.61
N VAL A 32 -12.78 16.26 2.63
CA VAL A 32 -11.32 16.27 2.62
C VAL A 32 -10.89 17.20 1.51
N ASP A 33 -10.02 18.16 1.81
CA ASP A 33 -9.44 19.06 0.83
C ASP A 33 -8.02 19.49 1.20
N ALA A 34 -7.33 20.05 0.21
CA ALA A 34 -5.96 20.48 0.39
C ALA A 34 -5.76 21.58 1.45
N VAL A 35 -6.78 22.37 1.78
CA VAL A 35 -6.70 23.41 2.82
C VAL A 35 -6.72 22.77 4.20
N GLY A 36 -7.65 21.84 4.45
CA GLY A 36 -7.74 21.09 5.70
C GLY A 36 -6.55 20.17 5.93
N LEU A 37 -6.01 19.56 4.88
CA LEU A 37 -4.79 18.73 4.97
C LEU A 37 -3.53 19.55 5.29
N ALA A 38 -3.39 20.76 4.72
CA ALA A 38 -2.19 21.57 4.89
C ALA A 38 -2.00 22.16 6.31
N ARG A 39 -3.07 22.22 7.10
CA ARG A 39 -3.04 22.75 8.47
C ARG A 39 -2.76 21.70 9.55
N LEU A 40 -2.67 20.42 9.18
CA LEU A 40 -2.48 19.34 10.14
C LEU A 40 -1.15 19.50 10.88
N THR A 41 -1.17 19.22 12.18
CA THR A 41 0.03 19.13 13.01
C THR A 41 0.19 17.71 13.58
N PRO A 42 1.41 17.31 14.00
CA PRO A 42 1.60 16.03 14.67
C PRO A 42 0.73 15.89 15.92
N GLY A 43 0.46 16.99 16.62
CA GLY A 43 -0.44 17.01 17.77
C GLY A 43 -1.90 16.72 17.41
N ASP A 44 -2.38 17.17 16.26
CA ASP A 44 -3.74 16.87 15.80
C ASP A 44 -3.88 15.38 15.48
N VAL A 45 -2.91 14.84 14.73
CA VAL A 45 -2.89 13.43 14.36
C VAL A 45 -2.69 12.54 15.59
N ALA A 46 -1.83 12.93 16.54
CA ALA A 46 -1.63 12.22 17.80
C ALA A 46 -2.94 12.09 18.58
N ARG A 47 -3.70 13.19 18.72
CA ARG A 47 -4.99 13.16 19.42
C ARG A 47 -5.99 12.25 18.72
N GLY A 48 -6.10 12.33 17.40
CA GLY A 48 -7.00 11.47 16.63
C GLY A 48 -6.62 9.99 16.68
N MET A 49 -5.32 9.70 16.67
CA MET A 49 -4.76 8.34 16.79
C MET A 49 -4.67 7.84 18.24
N GLN A 50 -5.06 8.66 19.22
CA GLN A 50 -4.99 8.36 20.65
C GLN A 50 -3.56 8.03 21.12
N VAL A 51 -2.56 8.75 20.60
CA VAL A 51 -1.15 8.51 20.90
C VAL A 51 -0.78 9.10 22.25
N ASP A 52 -0.25 8.25 23.13
CA ASP A 52 0.30 8.60 24.44
C ASP A 52 1.42 7.61 24.83
N ASP A 53 1.86 7.64 26.09
CA ASP A 53 2.93 6.77 26.61
C ASP A 53 2.55 5.28 26.61
N GLU A 54 1.26 4.94 26.64
CA GLU A 54 0.76 3.56 26.65
C GLU A 54 0.37 3.07 25.24
N ASN A 55 -0.03 3.98 24.36
CA ASN A 55 -0.43 3.72 22.97
C ASN A 55 0.48 4.48 21.99
N THR A 56 1.69 3.96 21.81
CA THR A 56 2.68 4.58 20.92
C THR A 56 2.37 4.34 19.44
N LEU A 57 2.61 5.33 18.58
CA LEU A 57 2.54 5.18 17.12
C LEU A 57 3.89 5.52 16.49
N ALA A 58 4.54 4.52 15.90
CA ALA A 58 5.78 4.75 15.15
C ALA A 58 5.54 5.63 13.91
N GLY A 59 6.43 6.60 13.71
CA GLY A 59 6.44 7.49 12.54
C GLY A 59 5.29 8.50 12.51
N LEU A 60 4.80 8.96 13.67
CA LEU A 60 3.73 9.96 13.76
C LEU A 60 3.99 11.21 12.91
N GLU A 61 5.22 11.74 12.96
CA GLU A 61 5.66 12.90 12.20
C GLU A 61 5.63 12.61 10.70
N GLY A 62 6.16 11.46 10.28
CA GLY A 62 6.15 11.01 8.89
C GLY A 62 4.73 10.83 8.36
N ARG A 63 3.82 10.26 9.16
CA ARG A 63 2.39 10.09 8.82
C ARG A 63 1.68 11.43 8.69
N THR A 64 1.98 12.37 9.57
CA THR A 64 1.44 13.73 9.49
C THR A 64 1.93 14.41 8.22
N GLN A 65 3.23 14.32 7.93
CA GLN A 65 3.80 14.92 6.73
C GLN A 65 3.23 14.29 5.45
N LEU A 66 2.95 12.99 5.43
CA LEU A 66 2.27 12.33 4.32
C LEU A 66 0.88 12.94 4.05
N LEU A 67 0.10 13.21 5.10
CA LEU A 67 -1.22 13.86 4.96
C LEU A 67 -1.10 15.31 4.46
N ILE A 68 -0.10 16.06 4.92
CA ILE A 68 0.18 17.41 4.43
C ILE A 68 0.59 17.36 2.94
N ASN A 69 1.48 16.43 2.59
CA ASN A 69 1.94 16.24 1.21
C ASN A 69 0.80 15.81 0.29
N LEU A 70 -0.17 15.03 0.79
CA LEU A 70 -1.39 14.73 0.06
C LEU A 70 -2.10 16.03 -0.37
N GLY A 71 -2.25 17.00 0.53
CA GLY A 71 -2.83 18.30 0.16
C GLY A 71 -2.05 19.02 -0.97
N THR A 72 -0.72 18.92 -0.96
CA THR A 72 0.11 19.46 -2.04
C THR A 72 -0.07 18.72 -3.35
N ALA A 73 -0.10 17.38 -3.32
CA ALA A 73 -0.32 16.54 -4.50
C ALA A 73 -1.70 16.81 -5.14
N LEU A 74 -2.76 16.93 -4.32
CA LEU A 74 -4.11 17.26 -4.81
C LEU A 74 -4.15 18.61 -5.53
N ARG A 75 -3.39 19.61 -5.06
CA ARG A 75 -3.29 20.93 -5.73
C ARG A 75 -2.49 20.87 -7.02
N ALA A 76 -1.47 20.02 -7.08
CA ALA A 76 -0.58 19.90 -8.22
C ALA A 76 -1.21 19.17 -9.40
N SER A 77 -2.23 18.34 -9.17
CA SER A 77 -2.92 17.55 -10.18
C SER A 77 -4.42 17.85 -10.28
N PRO A 78 -4.80 19.08 -10.68
CA PRO A 78 -6.20 19.46 -10.83
C PRO A 78 -6.92 18.65 -11.91
N GLU A 79 -6.21 18.00 -12.84
CA GLU A 79 -6.82 17.06 -13.81
C GLU A 79 -7.51 15.87 -13.12
N PHE A 80 -6.97 15.38 -12.00
CA PHE A 80 -7.51 14.25 -11.24
C PHE A 80 -8.36 14.70 -10.05
N PHE A 81 -7.97 15.80 -9.39
CA PHE A 81 -8.52 16.19 -8.09
C PHE A 81 -9.26 17.53 -8.10
N GLY A 82 -9.52 18.10 -9.28
CA GLY A 82 -10.27 19.34 -9.47
C GLY A 82 -9.56 20.58 -8.91
N THR A 83 -10.13 21.75 -9.20
CA THR A 83 -9.56 23.05 -8.78
C THR A 83 -9.70 23.31 -7.29
N ASP A 84 -10.67 22.67 -6.63
CA ASP A 84 -10.84 22.71 -5.18
C ASP A 84 -10.01 21.64 -4.45
N ALA A 85 -9.18 20.88 -5.18
CA ALA A 85 -8.13 19.98 -4.70
C ALA A 85 -8.65 18.97 -3.65
N ARG A 86 -9.61 18.13 -4.08
CA ARG A 86 -10.27 17.13 -3.24
C ARG A 86 -10.02 15.73 -3.78
N PRO A 87 -9.76 14.73 -2.91
CA PRO A 87 -9.66 13.34 -3.36
C PRO A 87 -10.94 12.84 -4.03
N GLY A 88 -12.12 13.32 -3.60
CA GLY A 88 -13.41 12.90 -4.14
C GLY A 88 -13.62 13.22 -5.62
N ASN A 89 -12.94 14.23 -6.17
CA ASN A 89 -13.02 14.58 -7.58
C ASN A 89 -12.36 13.53 -8.50
N LEU A 90 -11.65 12.56 -7.91
CA LEU A 90 -11.23 11.34 -8.61
C LEU A 90 -12.43 10.63 -9.24
N VAL A 91 -13.60 10.67 -8.61
CA VAL A 91 -14.84 10.11 -9.16
C VAL A 91 -15.16 10.82 -10.49
N ASP A 92 -15.19 12.16 -10.51
CA ASP A 92 -15.47 12.94 -11.71
C ASP A 92 -14.46 12.70 -12.84
N PHE A 93 -13.19 12.48 -12.50
CA PHE A 93 -12.17 12.05 -13.46
C PHE A 93 -12.50 10.68 -14.06
N LEU A 94 -12.76 9.67 -13.22
CA LEU A 94 -13.11 8.33 -13.66
C LEU A 94 -14.39 8.29 -14.48
N GLU A 95 -15.36 9.17 -14.17
CA GLU A 95 -16.58 9.28 -14.95
C GLU A 95 -16.30 9.65 -16.42
N LYS A 96 -15.30 10.51 -16.66
CA LYS A 96 -14.89 10.91 -18.01
C LYS A 96 -14.13 9.82 -18.75
N GLU A 97 -13.33 9.04 -18.02
CA GLU A 97 -12.52 7.95 -18.58
C GLU A 97 -13.32 6.66 -18.82
N SER A 98 -14.52 6.57 -18.26
CA SER A 98 -15.37 5.38 -18.35
C SER A 98 -16.25 5.34 -19.60
N ILE A 99 -16.73 4.14 -19.93
CA ILE A 99 -17.70 3.88 -20.99
C ILE A 99 -19.10 3.71 -20.36
N PRO A 100 -20.10 4.53 -20.70
CA PRO A 100 -21.47 4.33 -20.25
C PRO A 100 -22.01 2.95 -20.63
N SER A 101 -22.58 2.22 -19.66
CA SER A 101 -23.13 0.87 -19.84
C SER A 101 -24.37 0.69 -18.96
N SER A 102 -25.53 1.09 -19.47
CA SER A 102 -26.80 1.14 -18.72
C SER A 102 -27.07 -0.15 -17.93
N PRO A 103 -27.40 -0.07 -16.62
CA PRO A 103 -27.70 1.13 -15.80
C PRO A 103 -26.47 1.78 -15.12
N SER A 104 -25.25 1.43 -15.53
CA SER A 104 -24.00 1.83 -14.88
C SER A 104 -22.94 2.31 -15.91
N ARG A 105 -21.66 2.14 -15.59
CA ARG A 105 -20.49 2.44 -16.42
C ARG A 105 -19.40 1.38 -16.24
N LYS A 106 -18.60 1.22 -17.29
CA LYS A 106 -17.39 0.39 -17.32
C LYS A 106 -16.18 1.29 -17.18
N VAL A 107 -15.35 1.05 -16.17
CA VAL A 107 -14.21 1.88 -15.80
C VAL A 107 -12.93 1.09 -16.03
N PRO A 108 -12.01 1.54 -16.89
CA PRO A 108 -10.69 0.91 -16.99
C PRO A 108 -9.95 1.03 -15.66
N VAL A 109 -9.49 -0.07 -15.07
CA VAL A 109 -8.68 -0.01 -13.84
C VAL A 109 -7.40 0.80 -14.06
N ALA A 110 -6.88 0.79 -15.29
CA ALA A 110 -5.74 1.59 -15.71
C ALA A 110 -5.98 3.10 -15.51
N ALA A 111 -7.21 3.61 -15.66
CA ALA A 111 -7.52 5.02 -15.42
C ALA A 111 -7.41 5.37 -13.93
N LEU A 112 -7.96 4.52 -13.06
CA LEU A 112 -7.82 4.66 -11.61
C LEU A 112 -6.35 4.57 -11.19
N TRP A 113 -5.63 3.56 -11.69
CA TRP A 113 -4.21 3.39 -11.44
C TRP A 113 -3.40 4.61 -11.87
N HIS A 114 -3.67 5.15 -13.06
CA HIS A 114 -3.00 6.33 -13.60
C HIS A 114 -3.18 7.56 -12.71
N ALA A 115 -4.42 7.87 -12.33
CA ALA A 115 -4.71 9.00 -11.45
C ALA A 115 -4.04 8.87 -10.08
N LEU A 116 -4.00 7.65 -9.52
CA LEU A 116 -3.36 7.40 -8.24
C LEU A 116 -1.83 7.43 -8.32
N ILE A 117 -1.22 6.83 -9.34
CA ILE A 117 0.24 6.79 -9.47
C ILE A 117 0.82 8.16 -9.80
N ILE A 118 0.23 8.87 -10.77
CA ILE A 118 0.73 10.18 -11.18
C ILE A 118 0.29 11.23 -10.16
N GLY A 119 -1.00 11.29 -9.87
CA GLY A 119 -1.57 12.31 -9.00
C GLY A 119 -1.09 12.26 -7.55
N LEU A 120 -0.68 11.09 -7.05
CA LEU A 120 -0.15 10.93 -5.69
C LEU A 120 1.36 10.71 -5.65
N GLN A 121 2.09 10.73 -6.77
CA GLN A 121 3.55 10.61 -6.77
C GLN A 121 4.23 11.53 -5.74
N PRO A 122 3.84 12.83 -5.61
CA PRO A 122 4.54 13.76 -4.73
C PRO A 122 4.38 13.49 -3.23
N ILE A 123 3.46 12.59 -2.83
CA ILE A 123 3.28 12.30 -1.40
C ILE A 123 4.46 11.51 -0.82
N TRP A 124 5.13 10.71 -1.65
CA TRP A 124 6.16 9.79 -1.20
C TRP A 124 7.49 10.51 -0.92
N PRO A 125 8.26 10.06 0.10
CA PRO A 125 9.54 10.68 0.41
C PRO A 125 10.52 10.63 -0.78
N PRO A 126 11.27 11.72 -1.07
CA PRO A 126 12.16 11.80 -2.23
C PRO A 126 13.42 10.92 -2.10
N ALA A 127 13.71 10.43 -0.89
CA ALA A 127 14.93 9.68 -0.54
C ALA A 127 15.01 8.26 -1.16
N ARG A 128 14.09 7.90 -2.05
CA ARG A 128 14.04 6.56 -2.69
C ARG A 128 14.80 6.53 -4.02
N THR A 129 14.71 5.42 -4.73
CA THR A 129 15.28 5.27 -6.07
C THR A 129 14.88 6.44 -6.95
N ASN A 130 15.88 7.12 -7.51
CA ASN A 130 15.72 8.27 -8.39
C ASN A 130 16.22 7.89 -9.79
N LEU A 131 15.50 8.33 -10.82
CA LEU A 131 15.90 8.17 -12.21
C LEU A 131 15.65 9.48 -12.96
N GLY A 132 16.70 10.06 -13.53
CA GLY A 132 16.58 11.35 -14.24
C GLY A 132 16.18 12.53 -13.35
N GLY A 133 16.44 12.48 -12.04
CA GLY A 133 16.03 13.50 -11.07
C GLY A 133 14.63 13.33 -10.50
N GLU A 134 13.87 12.34 -10.99
CA GLU A 134 12.53 12.01 -10.51
C GLU A 134 12.57 10.85 -9.52
N SER A 135 11.84 11.01 -8.40
CA SER A 135 11.66 9.93 -7.45
C SER A 135 10.66 8.91 -7.97
N LEU A 136 11.08 7.65 -8.05
CA LEU A 136 10.24 6.55 -8.52
C LEU A 136 9.38 5.96 -7.39
N GLY A 137 9.52 6.43 -6.15
CA GLY A 137 8.75 5.91 -5.03
C GLY A 137 9.14 4.47 -4.67
N ASP A 138 8.16 3.57 -4.59
CA ASP A 138 8.36 2.16 -4.19
C ASP A 138 8.87 1.28 -5.35
N VAL A 139 10.03 1.68 -5.87
CA VAL A 139 10.79 1.00 -6.93
C VAL A 139 12.20 0.82 -6.43
N TRP A 140 12.78 -0.38 -6.58
CA TRP A 140 14.09 -0.68 -5.99
C TRP A 140 14.98 -1.45 -6.96
N PRO A 141 16.30 -1.20 -6.96
CA PRO A 141 17.23 -2.02 -7.72
C PRO A 141 17.28 -3.45 -7.17
N CYS A 142 17.31 -4.42 -8.07
CA CYS A 142 17.43 -5.84 -7.77
C CYS A 142 18.66 -6.40 -8.49
N ALA A 143 19.74 -6.64 -7.73
CA ALA A 143 20.99 -7.15 -8.28
C ALA A 143 20.83 -8.52 -8.98
N ALA A 144 19.82 -9.32 -8.60
CA ALA A 144 19.54 -10.60 -9.27
C ALA A 144 19.04 -10.45 -10.72
N LEU A 145 18.62 -9.25 -11.12
CA LEU A 145 18.24 -8.94 -12.51
C LEU A 145 19.39 -8.33 -13.32
N ALA A 146 20.53 -8.03 -12.69
CA ALA A 146 21.69 -7.50 -13.40
C ALA A 146 22.22 -8.53 -14.40
N SER A 147 22.52 -8.05 -15.60
CA SER A 147 23.11 -8.84 -16.69
C SER A 147 24.32 -8.10 -17.22
N ASP A 148 25.43 -8.81 -17.44
CA ASP A 148 26.65 -8.22 -18.01
C ASP A 148 26.43 -7.63 -19.42
N ALA A 149 25.37 -8.07 -20.11
CA ALA A 149 25.01 -7.58 -21.44
C ALA A 149 24.16 -6.29 -21.42
N ASP A 150 23.59 -5.91 -20.27
CA ASP A 150 22.72 -4.75 -20.17
C ASP A 150 23.33 -3.69 -19.25
N THR A 151 23.72 -2.57 -19.86
CA THR A 151 24.29 -1.43 -19.15
C THR A 151 23.22 -0.48 -18.63
N ASN A 152 21.95 -0.68 -18.98
CA ASN A 152 20.87 0.15 -18.50
C ASN A 152 20.51 -0.23 -17.05
N VAL A 153 20.96 0.56 -16.09
CA VAL A 153 20.67 0.35 -14.66
C VAL A 153 19.17 0.23 -14.37
N SER A 154 18.30 0.88 -15.16
CA SER A 154 16.85 0.80 -14.96
C SER A 154 16.26 -0.58 -15.24
N SER A 155 16.95 -1.47 -15.98
CA SER A 155 16.48 -2.84 -16.21
C SER A 155 16.57 -3.71 -14.96
N THR A 156 17.33 -3.27 -13.95
CA THR A 156 17.41 -3.93 -12.64
C THR A 156 16.32 -3.48 -11.68
N PHE A 157 15.52 -2.47 -12.02
CA PHE A 157 14.53 -1.91 -11.13
C PHE A 157 13.26 -2.77 -11.08
N VAL A 158 12.77 -3.01 -9.86
CA VAL A 158 11.52 -3.73 -9.60
C VAL A 158 10.51 -2.75 -9.00
N PRO A 159 9.43 -2.42 -9.74
CA PRO A 159 8.36 -1.59 -9.22
C PRO A 159 7.38 -2.41 -8.38
N PHE A 160 7.07 -1.93 -7.18
CA PHE A 160 6.06 -2.57 -6.32
C PHE A 160 4.84 -1.69 -6.11
N HIS A 161 5.04 -0.40 -5.82
CA HIS A 161 3.96 0.57 -5.53
C HIS A 161 2.86 0.00 -4.61
N LYS A 162 3.25 -0.79 -3.59
CA LYS A 162 2.32 -1.67 -2.87
C LYS A 162 1.16 -0.90 -2.24
N LEU A 163 1.46 0.25 -1.61
CA LEU A 163 0.44 1.05 -0.94
C LEU A 163 -0.55 1.67 -1.93
N THR A 164 -0.07 2.12 -3.10
CA THR A 164 -0.94 2.59 -4.18
C THR A 164 -1.77 1.44 -4.74
N GLY A 165 -1.17 0.25 -4.94
CA GLY A 165 -1.89 -0.95 -5.40
C GLY A 165 -3.00 -1.36 -4.44
N TRP A 166 -2.72 -1.31 -3.14
CA TRP A 166 -3.73 -1.54 -2.11
C TRP A 166 -4.85 -0.50 -2.14
N LEU A 167 -4.51 0.79 -2.29
CA LEU A 167 -5.49 1.87 -2.41
C LEU A 167 -6.38 1.69 -3.65
N THR A 168 -5.83 1.27 -4.79
CA THR A 168 -6.61 0.94 -5.99
C THR A 168 -7.66 -0.13 -5.71
N TYR A 169 -7.25 -1.26 -5.12
CA TYR A 169 -8.20 -2.31 -4.73
C TYR A 169 -9.26 -1.79 -3.75
N SER A 170 -8.85 -0.98 -2.77
CA SER A 170 -9.77 -0.41 -1.78
C SER A 170 -10.77 0.58 -2.36
N LEU A 171 -10.41 1.36 -3.39
CA LEU A 171 -11.32 2.33 -4.01
C LEU A 171 -12.23 1.69 -5.06
N MET A 172 -11.82 0.59 -5.68
CA MET A 172 -12.71 -0.17 -6.56
C MET A 172 -13.95 -0.68 -5.84
N GLU A 173 -13.79 -1.18 -4.60
CA GLU A 173 -14.90 -1.75 -3.81
C GLU A 173 -16.08 -0.78 -3.67
N PRO A 174 -15.94 0.43 -3.09
CA PRO A 174 -17.07 1.34 -2.90
C PRO A 174 -17.64 1.86 -4.23
N LEU A 175 -16.82 2.04 -5.26
CA LEU A 175 -17.29 2.45 -6.58
C LEU A 175 -18.15 1.35 -7.23
N THR A 176 -17.80 0.08 -7.02
CA THR A 176 -18.60 -1.05 -7.47
C THR A 176 -19.84 -1.26 -6.60
N SER A 177 -19.72 -1.25 -5.27
CA SER A 177 -20.83 -1.61 -4.36
C SER A 177 -21.85 -0.49 -4.19
N PHE A 178 -21.45 0.79 -4.21
CA PHE A 178 -22.38 1.93 -4.05
C PHE A 178 -22.80 2.56 -5.38
N LEU A 179 -21.88 2.70 -6.34
CA LEU A 179 -22.20 3.33 -7.64
C LEU A 179 -22.55 2.30 -8.72
N GLY A 180 -22.39 1.01 -8.45
CA GLY A 180 -22.66 -0.06 -9.40
C GLY A 180 -21.63 -0.16 -10.53
N TRP A 181 -20.50 0.54 -10.44
CA TRP A 181 -19.51 0.61 -11.52
C TRP A 181 -18.80 -0.73 -11.72
N GLN A 182 -18.50 -1.05 -12.97
CA GLN A 182 -17.78 -2.27 -13.33
C GLN A 182 -16.36 -1.93 -13.75
N PHE A 183 -15.36 -2.48 -13.06
CA PHE A 183 -13.97 -2.30 -13.45
C PHE A 183 -13.54 -3.34 -14.48
N GLU A 184 -12.88 -2.89 -15.55
CA GLU A 184 -12.28 -3.72 -16.59
C GLU A 184 -10.74 -3.70 -16.47
N GLY A 185 -10.07 -4.78 -16.86
CA GLY A 185 -8.62 -4.93 -16.76
C GLY A 185 -8.12 -5.25 -15.34
N VAL A 186 -9.01 -5.67 -14.42
CA VAL A 186 -8.65 -5.97 -13.02
C VAL A 186 -7.58 -7.08 -12.94
N GLU A 187 -7.51 -7.95 -13.93
CA GLU A 187 -6.49 -8.97 -14.13
C GLU A 187 -5.07 -8.42 -14.34
N ASP A 188 -4.91 -7.14 -14.71
CA ASP A 188 -3.60 -6.48 -14.82
C ASP A 188 -3.05 -6.09 -13.44
N MET A 189 -3.89 -6.06 -12.41
CA MET A 189 -3.47 -5.76 -11.04
C MET A 189 -2.71 -6.95 -10.45
N THR A 190 -1.70 -6.66 -9.65
CA THR A 190 -0.77 -7.67 -9.12
C THR A 190 -0.99 -7.95 -7.64
N GLY A 191 -0.46 -9.08 -7.16
CA GLY A 191 -0.44 -9.41 -5.75
C GLY A 191 0.29 -8.36 -4.92
N LEU A 192 -0.16 -8.13 -3.68
CA LEU A 192 0.44 -7.12 -2.79
C LEU A 192 1.62 -7.70 -2.00
N PRO A 193 2.89 -7.27 -2.26
CA PRO A 193 4.06 -7.82 -1.58
C PRO A 193 4.28 -7.14 -0.23
N GLU A 194 3.28 -7.23 0.64
CA GLU A 194 3.38 -6.84 2.04
C GLU A 194 3.81 -8.01 2.92
N TYR A 195 4.17 -7.72 4.16
CA TYR A 195 4.92 -8.64 5.00
C TYR A 195 4.10 -9.83 5.51
N ARG A 196 2.76 -9.81 5.47
CA ARG A 196 1.94 -10.96 5.89
C ARG A 196 1.81 -11.97 4.74
N ASN A 197 1.55 -11.50 3.52
CA ASN A 197 1.56 -12.26 2.28
C ASN A 197 2.94 -12.87 2.03
N GLY A 198 3.98 -12.05 2.06
CA GLY A 198 5.35 -12.55 1.91
C GLY A 198 5.79 -13.39 3.11
N GLY A 199 5.32 -13.04 4.32
CA GLY A 199 5.72 -13.69 5.57
C GLY A 199 5.27 -15.14 5.60
N LEU A 200 4.05 -15.39 5.15
CA LEU A 200 3.51 -16.72 4.99
C LEU A 200 4.43 -17.64 4.16
N LEU A 201 5.03 -17.13 3.09
CA LEU A 201 5.91 -17.90 2.21
C LEU A 201 7.21 -18.33 2.92
N LEU A 202 7.76 -17.47 3.77
CA LEU A 202 8.93 -17.81 4.60
C LEU A 202 8.55 -18.74 5.75
N ASP A 203 7.45 -18.46 6.43
CA ASP A 203 6.97 -19.23 7.58
C ASP A 203 6.61 -20.68 7.24
N LEU A 204 6.07 -20.90 6.04
CA LEU A 204 5.76 -22.23 5.53
C LEU A 204 6.92 -22.90 4.77
N GLY A 205 8.09 -22.24 4.70
CA GLY A 205 9.29 -22.78 4.06
C GLY A 205 9.25 -22.83 2.53
N VAL A 206 8.30 -22.12 1.89
CA VAL A 206 8.28 -21.95 0.42
C VAL A 206 9.47 -21.12 -0.04
N LEU A 207 9.79 -20.09 0.74
CA LEU A 207 11.00 -19.28 0.59
C LEU A 207 11.91 -19.50 1.81
N SER A 208 13.20 -19.26 1.63
CA SER A 208 14.16 -19.21 2.73
C SER A 208 15.23 -18.16 2.46
N LEU A 209 15.82 -17.64 3.53
CA LEU A 209 16.98 -16.76 3.41
C LEU A 209 18.18 -17.58 2.93
N LYS A 210 18.97 -17.00 2.02
CA LYS A 210 20.23 -17.59 1.54
C LYS A 210 21.15 -17.85 2.73
N SER A 211 21.75 -19.04 2.82
CA SER A 211 22.67 -19.41 3.91
C SER A 211 23.94 -18.57 3.93
N ASN A 212 24.37 -18.07 2.77
CA ASN A 212 25.52 -17.17 2.63
C ASN A 212 25.11 -15.96 1.76
N PRO A 213 24.40 -14.98 2.34
CA PRO A 213 23.94 -13.82 1.60
C PRO A 213 25.13 -12.88 1.29
N PRO A 214 25.16 -12.24 0.11
CA PRO A 214 26.25 -11.33 -0.26
C PRO A 214 26.27 -10.06 0.60
N ILE A 215 25.12 -9.69 1.17
CA ILE A 215 24.98 -8.57 2.11
C ILE A 215 24.57 -9.16 3.48
N PRO A 216 25.20 -8.71 4.59
CA PRO A 216 24.87 -9.17 5.93
C PRO A 216 23.39 -9.01 6.29
N LEU A 217 22.87 -9.94 7.09
CA LEU A 217 21.51 -9.89 7.62
C LEU A 217 21.57 -9.55 9.12
N PRO A 218 21.71 -8.27 9.50
CA PRO A 218 21.75 -7.86 10.90
C PRO A 218 20.47 -8.30 11.61
N ARG A 219 20.59 -8.74 12.86
CA ARG A 219 19.47 -9.23 13.66
C ARG A 219 19.09 -8.22 14.74
N ASP A 220 17.79 -8.08 14.99
CA ASP A 220 17.29 -7.32 16.12
C ASP A 220 17.60 -8.07 17.43
N GLU A 221 18.11 -7.38 18.43
CA GLU A 221 18.49 -7.99 19.71
C GLU A 221 17.29 -8.57 20.47
N LYS A 222 16.11 -7.96 20.34
CA LYS A 222 14.91 -8.38 21.08
C LYS A 222 14.23 -9.56 20.40
N SER A 223 14.08 -9.51 19.08
CA SER A 223 13.37 -10.56 18.34
C SER A 223 14.27 -11.71 17.91
N GLY A 224 15.59 -11.47 17.79
CA GLY A 224 16.55 -12.38 17.17
C GLY A 224 16.37 -12.56 15.66
N ARG A 225 15.41 -11.88 15.02
CA ARG A 225 15.11 -11.98 13.59
C ARG A 225 15.94 -10.96 12.80
N PRO A 226 16.22 -11.20 11.51
CA PRO A 226 16.82 -10.19 10.66
C PRO A 226 15.98 -8.91 10.65
N LYS A 227 16.63 -7.73 10.74
CA LYS A 227 15.97 -6.42 10.72
C LYS A 227 16.53 -5.58 9.59
N LEU A 228 15.74 -5.36 8.56
CA LEU A 228 16.21 -4.83 7.27
C LEU A 228 15.39 -3.62 6.83
N ASP A 229 16.02 -2.70 6.11
CA ASP A 229 15.32 -1.62 5.41
C ASP A 229 14.65 -2.12 4.12
N ALA A 230 13.74 -1.32 3.57
CA ALA A 230 12.96 -1.69 2.38
C ALA A 230 13.81 -1.90 1.11
N GLY A 231 14.97 -1.25 1.02
CA GLY A 231 15.88 -1.35 -0.12
C GLY A 231 16.92 -2.46 0.01
N HIS A 232 17.00 -3.11 1.16
CA HIS A 232 17.90 -4.24 1.36
C HIS A 232 17.60 -5.35 0.32
N PRO A 233 18.60 -5.94 -0.37
CA PRO A 233 18.35 -6.89 -1.46
C PRO A 233 17.50 -8.09 -1.05
N ALA A 234 17.67 -8.62 0.16
CA ALA A 234 16.81 -9.69 0.67
C ALA A 234 15.33 -9.29 0.77
N ILE A 235 15.02 -8.01 1.07
CA ILE A 235 13.64 -7.51 1.07
C ILE A 235 13.12 -7.33 -0.35
N VAL A 236 13.93 -6.75 -1.25
CA VAL A 236 13.54 -6.56 -2.66
C VAL A 236 13.28 -7.91 -3.35
N GLU A 237 14.20 -8.88 -3.20
CA GLU A 237 14.04 -10.24 -3.73
C GLU A 237 12.81 -10.94 -3.13
N TRP A 238 12.60 -10.83 -1.82
CA TRP A 238 11.45 -11.42 -1.14
C TRP A 238 10.13 -10.83 -1.65
N ARG A 239 10.05 -9.51 -1.81
CA ARG A 239 8.86 -8.84 -2.35
C ARG A 239 8.62 -9.20 -3.81
N ALA A 240 9.66 -9.24 -4.64
CA ALA A 240 9.56 -9.66 -6.04
C ALA A 240 9.04 -11.10 -6.17
N MET A 241 9.60 -12.03 -5.39
CA MET A 241 9.13 -13.41 -5.34
C MET A 241 7.71 -13.51 -4.80
N THR A 242 7.34 -12.67 -3.83
CA THR A 242 5.99 -12.64 -3.28
C THR A 242 4.96 -12.31 -4.36
N VAL A 243 5.18 -11.29 -5.20
CA VAL A 243 4.25 -10.96 -6.30
C VAL A 243 4.00 -12.18 -7.19
N ILE A 244 5.08 -12.82 -7.67
CA ILE A 244 4.98 -13.98 -8.57
C ILE A 244 4.30 -15.18 -7.89
N LEU A 245 4.61 -15.42 -6.62
CA LEU A 245 4.06 -16.56 -5.88
C LEU A 245 2.60 -16.36 -5.52
N LEU A 246 2.13 -15.12 -5.34
CA LEU A 246 0.72 -14.82 -5.12
C LEU A 246 -0.12 -15.18 -6.35
N ASP A 247 0.35 -14.92 -7.57
CA ASP A 247 -0.35 -15.32 -8.79
C ASP A 247 -0.42 -16.85 -8.91
N ARG A 248 0.68 -17.54 -8.57
CA ARG A 248 0.71 -19.01 -8.57
C ARG A 248 -0.21 -19.61 -7.52
N ILE A 249 -0.26 -19.02 -6.33
CA ILE A 249 -1.18 -19.42 -5.26
C ILE A 249 -2.62 -19.19 -5.70
N HIS A 250 -2.92 -18.04 -6.29
CA HIS A 250 -4.25 -17.72 -6.80
C HIS A 250 -4.71 -18.74 -7.86
N ALA A 251 -3.86 -19.06 -8.83
CA ALA A 251 -4.14 -20.10 -9.82
C ALA A 251 -4.36 -21.48 -9.17
N ALA A 252 -3.51 -21.87 -8.22
CA ALA A 252 -3.64 -23.14 -7.50
C ALA A 252 -4.94 -23.21 -6.66
N LEU A 253 -5.36 -22.10 -6.04
CA LEU A 253 -6.61 -22.02 -5.28
C LEU A 253 -7.83 -22.17 -6.19
N ARG A 254 -7.84 -21.53 -7.37
CA ARG A 254 -8.95 -21.68 -8.35
C ARG A 254 -9.13 -23.14 -8.78
N LEU A 255 -8.03 -23.87 -8.94
CA LEU A 255 -8.05 -25.30 -9.28
C LEU A 255 -8.46 -26.18 -8.10
N SER A 256 -7.96 -25.88 -6.89
CA SER A 256 -8.16 -26.73 -5.71
C SER A 256 -9.53 -26.54 -5.05
N LEU A 257 -10.13 -25.36 -5.17
CA LEU A 257 -11.45 -24.99 -4.60
C LEU A 257 -12.60 -25.02 -5.62
N PRO A 258 -12.41 -25.71 -6.76
CA PRO A 258 -13.15 -25.48 -8.02
C PRO A 258 -13.87 -24.12 -8.15
N ALA A 259 -13.15 -23.03 -7.93
CA ALA A 259 -13.70 -21.67 -7.86
C ALA A 259 -13.13 -20.79 -8.98
N PRO A 260 -13.57 -20.97 -10.24
CA PRO A 260 -13.02 -20.24 -11.37
C PRO A 260 -13.23 -18.73 -11.23
N ASP A 261 -14.23 -18.25 -10.50
CA ASP A 261 -14.49 -16.81 -10.36
C ASP A 261 -13.79 -16.18 -9.14
N LEU A 262 -12.99 -16.95 -8.40
CA LEU A 262 -12.19 -16.42 -7.29
C LEU A 262 -11.22 -15.36 -7.85
N THR A 263 -11.32 -14.13 -7.37
CA THR A 263 -10.45 -13.02 -7.80
C THR A 263 -9.14 -13.01 -7.03
N LEU A 264 -8.12 -12.34 -7.57
CA LEU A 264 -6.85 -12.18 -6.87
C LEU A 264 -7.06 -11.44 -5.54
N ALA A 265 -7.85 -10.37 -5.53
CA ALA A 265 -8.18 -9.62 -4.31
C ALA A 265 -8.81 -10.51 -3.22
N GLN A 266 -9.72 -11.41 -3.59
CA GLN A 266 -10.32 -12.37 -2.65
C GLN A 266 -9.27 -13.36 -2.13
N ALA A 267 -8.39 -13.87 -2.98
CA ALA A 267 -7.30 -14.75 -2.58
C ALA A 267 -6.32 -14.06 -1.63
N LEU A 268 -5.97 -12.79 -1.89
CA LEU A 268 -5.12 -12.00 -1.02
C LEU A 268 -5.75 -11.85 0.36
N GLU A 269 -6.99 -11.37 0.45
CA GLU A 269 -7.66 -11.10 1.72
C GLU A 269 -7.92 -12.38 2.53
N SER A 270 -8.51 -13.39 1.88
CA SER A 270 -9.02 -14.58 2.57
C SER A 270 -8.00 -15.70 2.76
N ALA A 271 -6.95 -15.77 1.93
CA ALA A 271 -5.92 -16.80 2.00
C ALA A 271 -4.60 -16.22 2.53
N THR A 272 -3.83 -15.50 1.72
CA THR A 272 -2.43 -15.21 2.08
C THR A 272 -2.29 -14.16 3.17
N TRP A 273 -3.14 -13.13 3.19
CA TRP A 273 -3.09 -12.08 4.21
C TRP A 273 -3.62 -12.57 5.56
N LYS A 274 -4.78 -13.24 5.56
CA LYS A 274 -5.36 -13.86 6.77
C LYS A 274 -4.51 -15.00 7.30
N GLY A 275 -4.16 -15.96 6.44
CA GLY A 275 -3.30 -17.09 6.77
C GLY A 275 -1.92 -16.65 7.26
N GLY A 276 -1.32 -15.63 6.64
CA GLY A 276 -0.06 -15.03 7.10
C GLY A 276 -0.15 -14.50 8.53
N ARG A 277 -1.26 -13.86 8.93
CA ARG A 277 -1.45 -13.42 10.33
C ARG A 277 -1.64 -14.58 11.29
N GLU A 278 -2.41 -15.59 10.91
CA GLU A 278 -2.70 -16.75 11.77
C GLU A 278 -1.44 -17.60 12.00
N ILE A 279 -0.67 -17.87 10.94
CA ILE A 279 0.62 -18.56 11.03
C ILE A 279 1.63 -17.74 11.83
N ALA A 280 1.73 -16.43 11.57
CA ALA A 280 2.62 -15.57 12.35
C ALA A 280 2.29 -15.60 13.84
N LYS A 281 1.00 -15.63 14.21
CA LYS A 281 0.60 -15.75 15.62
C LYS A 281 1.00 -17.08 16.24
N THR A 282 0.85 -18.17 15.50
CA THR A 282 1.27 -19.50 15.94
C THR A 282 2.78 -19.57 16.18
N LEU A 283 3.58 -18.97 15.29
CA LEU A 283 5.03 -19.04 15.34
C LEU A 283 5.68 -18.02 16.28
N ARG A 284 5.06 -16.86 16.49
CA ARG A 284 5.67 -15.70 17.18
C ARG A 284 4.81 -15.12 18.30
N GLY A 285 3.75 -15.82 18.72
CA GLY A 285 2.86 -15.40 19.80
C GLY A 285 1.77 -14.41 19.35
N PRO A 286 0.95 -13.88 20.27
CA PRO A 286 -0.28 -13.14 19.95
C PRO A 286 -0.04 -11.88 19.09
N GLU A 287 1.13 -11.26 19.21
CA GLU A 287 1.54 -10.13 18.37
C GLU A 287 1.95 -10.55 16.95
N GLY A 288 2.34 -11.80 16.73
CA GLY A 288 2.81 -12.28 15.44
C GLY A 288 3.93 -11.42 14.86
N GLY A 289 3.67 -10.79 13.72
CA GLY A 289 4.64 -9.97 12.99
C GLY A 289 5.40 -10.75 11.93
N PRO A 290 6.21 -10.05 11.12
CA PRO A 290 6.90 -10.67 10.00
C PRO A 290 8.05 -11.58 10.46
N PRO A 291 8.44 -12.58 9.65
CA PRO A 291 9.63 -13.40 9.89
C PRO A 291 10.94 -12.62 9.69
N ILE A 292 10.88 -11.48 9.00
CA ILE A 292 11.96 -10.50 8.84
C ILE A 292 11.43 -9.17 9.37
N ASP A 293 12.05 -8.61 10.40
CA ASP A 293 11.67 -7.31 10.93
C ASP A 293 12.03 -6.20 9.93
N LEU A 294 11.17 -5.20 9.84
CA LEU A 294 11.30 -4.13 8.87
C LEU A 294 11.59 -2.81 9.58
N ILE A 295 12.61 -2.10 9.10
CA ILE A 295 12.82 -0.69 9.47
C ILE A 295 11.78 0.11 8.69
N SER A 296 10.68 0.47 9.36
CA SER A 296 9.57 1.17 8.74
C SER A 296 9.50 2.61 9.21
N ASP A 297 9.36 3.52 8.26
CA ASP A 297 8.96 4.92 8.44
C ASP A 297 7.45 5.13 8.16
N GLY A 298 6.72 4.04 7.93
CA GLY A 298 5.29 4.05 7.58
C GLY A 298 4.97 4.33 6.12
N THR A 299 5.98 4.39 5.23
CA THR A 299 5.79 4.80 3.83
C THR A 299 5.88 3.66 2.81
N VAL A 300 6.31 2.46 3.22
CA VAL A 300 6.43 1.26 2.34
C VAL A 300 5.53 0.11 2.79
N PHE A 301 5.49 -0.17 4.10
CA PHE A 301 4.83 -1.34 4.68
C PHE A 301 3.64 -0.99 5.55
#